data_AF-A0A2V9RQZ8-F1
#
_entry.id   AF-A0A2V9RQZ8-F1
#
_cell.length_a   1.000
_cell.length_b   1.000
_cell.length_c   1.000
_cell.angle_alpha   90.00
_cell.angle_beta   90.00
_cell.angle_gamma   90.00
#
_symmetry.space_group_name_H-M   'P 1'
#
loop_
_entity.id
_entity.type
_entity.pdbx_description
1 polymer ?
#
loop_
_entity_poly.entity_id
_entity_poly.type
_entity_poly.pdbx_seq_one_letter_code
_entity_poly.pdbx_strand_id
1 'polypeptide(L)'
;MASSKRNQFLEWFPFYVHRFINDPRYRALKDYQQAWFLNLLFASWISERPGYLPDDGQLWRLANAQRQYFFEKECGPVMCMFQREGSVADGGVWIYNPALLKIYDEQVLKFHKKTRKSSKFTQEDNASYLDFEGTLRKENGRARCETHPQSGLTEWGTCWGCYRETCSTG
;
A
#
# COMPACT_ATOMS: atom_id res chain seq x y z
N MET A 1 19.25 10.96 21.40
CA MET A 1 19.55 10.97 19.95
C MET A 1 18.98 9.70 19.31
N ALA A 2 17.70 9.72 18.92
CA ALA A 2 17.03 8.55 18.34
C ALA A 2 17.14 8.58 16.82
N SER A 3 17.82 7.56 16.29
CA SER A 3 18.12 7.22 14.90
C SER A 3 17.26 7.85 13.79
N SER A 4 17.93 8.66 12.95
CA SER A 4 17.50 9.18 11.64
C SER A 4 17.26 8.08 10.57
N LYS A 5 17.14 6.80 10.95
CA LYS A 5 16.97 5.66 10.03
C LYS A 5 15.50 5.26 9.77
N ARG A 6 14.53 6.01 10.30
CA ARG A 6 13.11 5.63 10.22
C ARG A 6 12.40 6.03 8.92
N ASN A 7 13.03 6.82 8.05
CA ASN A 7 12.41 7.26 6.80
C ASN A 7 12.84 6.39 5.62
N GLN A 8 12.70 5.07 5.74
CA GLN A 8 12.94 4.16 4.62
C GLN A 8 11.63 3.98 3.85
N PHE A 9 11.49 4.63 2.71
CA PHE A 9 10.32 4.39 1.86
C PHE A 9 10.32 2.93 1.37
N LEU A 10 9.19 2.25 1.53
CA LEU A 10 8.96 0.89 1.08
C LEU A 10 7.87 0.93 0.00
N GLU A 11 8.22 0.50 -1.22
CA GLU A 11 7.32 0.53 -2.39
C GLU A 11 6.06 -0.33 -2.20
N TRP A 12 6.16 -1.40 -1.41
CA TRP A 12 5.06 -2.30 -1.13
C TRP A 12 5.02 -2.66 0.36
N PHE A 13 3.84 -3.09 0.84
CA PHE A 13 3.68 -3.60 2.20
C PHE A 13 2.75 -4.80 2.25
N PRO A 14 2.95 -5.70 3.23
CA PRO A 14 2.03 -6.79 3.43
C PRO A 14 0.75 -6.28 4.10
N PHE A 15 -0.34 -6.28 3.33
CA PHE A 15 -1.68 -6.04 3.83
C PHE A 15 -2.35 -7.37 4.22
N TYR A 16 -2.32 -7.70 5.52
CA TYR A 16 -2.89 -8.95 6.03
C TYR A 16 -4.43 -8.87 6.13
N VAL A 17 -5.12 -9.10 5.02
CA VAL A 17 -6.59 -9.02 4.90
C VAL A 17 -7.30 -9.75 6.04
N HIS A 18 -6.90 -10.98 6.35
CA HIS A 18 -7.49 -11.78 7.44
C HIS A 18 -7.43 -11.10 8.80
N ARG A 19 -6.42 -10.26 9.06
CA ARG A 19 -6.31 -9.53 10.32
C ARG A 19 -7.29 -8.37 10.39
N PHE A 20 -7.52 -7.70 9.26
CA PHE A 20 -8.46 -6.59 9.17
C PHE A 20 -9.91 -7.05 9.26
N ILE A 21 -10.29 -8.05 8.44
CA ILE A 21 -11.67 -8.54 8.43
C ILE A 21 -12.09 -9.21 9.74
N ASN A 22 -11.13 -9.69 10.53
CA ASN A 22 -11.38 -10.31 11.83
C ASN A 22 -11.20 -9.35 13.02
N ASP A 23 -10.75 -8.10 12.81
CA ASP A 23 -10.69 -7.11 13.89
C ASP A 23 -12.13 -6.68 14.24
N PRO A 24 -12.62 -6.96 15.47
CA PRO A 24 -13.98 -6.61 15.86
C PRO A 24 -14.25 -5.10 15.76
N ARG A 25 -13.22 -4.27 15.96
CA ARG A 25 -13.34 -2.80 15.87
C ARG A 25 -13.59 -2.37 14.44
N TYR A 26 -12.87 -2.96 13.48
CA TYR A 26 -13.07 -2.68 12.06
C TYR A 26 -14.46 -3.16 11.60
N ARG A 27 -14.89 -4.35 12.02
CA ARG A 27 -16.22 -4.89 11.68
C ARG A 27 -17.37 -4.07 12.27
N ALA A 28 -17.15 -3.38 13.39
CA ALA A 28 -18.14 -2.51 14.01
C ALA A 28 -18.26 -1.14 13.32
N LEU A 29 -17.33 -0.78 12.43
CA LEU A 29 -17.41 0.45 11.65
C LEU A 29 -18.51 0.36 10.60
N LYS A 30 -19.19 1.48 10.37
CA LYS A 30 -20.09 1.68 9.23
C LYS A 30 -19.29 1.60 7.91
N ASP A 31 -19.97 1.34 6.82
CA ASP A 31 -19.41 1.28 5.46
C ASP A 31 -18.51 2.48 5.11
N TYR A 32 -18.99 3.71 5.33
CA TYR A 32 -18.21 4.92 5.07
C TYR A 32 -17.02 5.08 6.04
N GLN A 33 -17.15 4.62 7.29
CA GLN A 33 -16.07 4.65 8.27
C GLN A 33 -14.97 3.65 7.92
N GLN A 34 -15.33 2.48 7.39
CA GLN A 34 -14.38 1.50 6.87
C GLN A 34 -13.57 2.08 5.71
N ALA A 35 -14.23 2.76 4.78
CA ALA A 35 -13.56 3.46 3.68
C ALA A 35 -12.60 4.55 4.20
N TRP A 36 -13.06 5.40 5.14
CA TRP A 36 -12.20 6.41 5.76
C TRP A 36 -10.98 5.81 6.44
N PHE A 37 -11.16 4.72 7.19
CA PHE A 37 -10.06 4.03 7.85
C PHE A 37 -9.01 3.53 6.84
N LEU A 38 -9.44 2.85 5.78
CA LEU A 38 -8.54 2.34 4.74
C LEU A 38 -7.79 3.48 4.04
N ASN A 39 -8.48 4.57 3.70
CA ASN A 39 -7.87 5.73 3.06
C ASN A 39 -6.81 6.38 3.96
N LEU A 40 -7.09 6.56 5.25
CA LEU A 40 -6.11 7.05 6.21
C LEU A 40 -4.94 6.08 6.38
N LEU A 41 -5.20 4.77 6.40
CA LEU A 41 -4.16 3.76 6.49
C LEU A 41 -3.21 3.83 5.28
N PHE A 42 -3.74 3.93 4.06
CA PHE A 42 -2.95 4.07 2.84
C PHE A 42 -2.20 5.39 2.79
N ALA A 43 -2.86 6.51 3.15
CA ALA A 43 -2.21 7.81 3.22
C ALA A 43 -1.04 7.82 4.22
N SER A 44 -1.21 7.15 5.38
CA SER A 44 -0.15 7.03 6.38
C SER A 44 1.05 6.24 5.88
N TRP A 45 0.85 5.30 4.95
CA TRP A 45 1.94 4.48 4.42
C TRP A 45 2.89 5.30 3.53
N ILE A 46 2.32 6.13 2.65
CA ILE A 46 3.07 6.91 1.67
C ILE A 46 3.44 8.31 2.15
N SER A 47 3.18 8.61 3.43
CA SER A 47 3.48 9.93 3.98
C SER A 47 4.98 10.16 4.12
N GLU A 48 5.37 11.43 4.28
CA GLU A 48 6.77 11.83 4.49
C GLU A 48 7.43 11.10 5.68
N ARG A 49 6.62 10.81 6.71
CA ARG A 49 6.98 9.97 7.86
C ARG A 49 6.17 8.67 7.79
N PRO A 50 6.67 7.61 7.13
CA PRO A 50 5.90 6.39 6.91
C PRO A 50 5.27 5.82 8.19
N GLY A 51 3.97 5.51 8.10
CA GLY A 51 3.13 5.04 9.19
C GLY A 51 2.46 6.15 10.01
N TYR A 52 2.77 7.42 9.75
CA TYR A 52 2.23 8.58 10.48
C TYR A 52 1.48 9.54 9.57
N LEU A 53 0.48 10.23 10.11
CA LEU A 53 -0.22 11.35 9.49
C LEU A 53 -0.24 12.55 10.43
N PRO A 54 -0.16 13.79 9.92
CA PRO A 54 -0.34 14.97 10.75
C PRO A 54 -1.79 15.09 11.21
N ASP A 55 -1.99 15.45 12.48
CA ASP A 55 -3.31 15.75 13.06
C ASP A 55 -3.58 17.26 13.01
N ASP A 56 -3.59 17.81 11.79
CA ASP A 56 -3.66 19.25 11.48
C ASP A 56 -5.07 19.70 11.03
N GLY A 57 -6.07 18.84 11.23
CA GLY A 57 -7.44 19.06 10.77
C GLY A 57 -7.68 18.74 9.29
N GLN A 58 -6.68 18.28 8.53
CA GLN A 58 -6.84 17.87 7.12
C GLN A 58 -7.16 16.38 6.94
N LEU A 59 -7.30 15.63 8.04
CA LEU A 59 -7.58 14.19 8.02
C LEU A 59 -8.84 13.84 7.22
N TRP A 60 -9.87 14.70 7.23
CA TRP A 60 -11.09 14.45 6.46
C TRP A 60 -10.83 14.39 4.94
N ARG A 61 -9.86 15.16 4.43
CA ARG A 61 -9.47 15.13 3.01
C ARG A 61 -8.72 13.84 2.70
N LEU A 62 -7.79 13.44 3.57
CA LEU A 62 -7.04 12.19 3.43
C LEU A 62 -7.95 10.96 3.52
N ALA A 63 -8.97 11.02 4.37
CA ALA A 63 -10.01 10.00 4.47
C ALA A 63 -10.93 9.96 3.24
N ASN A 64 -10.81 10.94 2.33
CA ASN A 64 -11.70 11.15 1.19
C ASN A 64 -13.17 11.33 1.64
N ALA A 65 -13.39 12.02 2.76
CA ALA A 65 -14.73 12.39 3.21
C ALA A 65 -15.25 13.57 2.38
N GLN A 66 -16.51 13.50 1.93
CA GLN A 66 -17.09 14.56 1.11
C GLN A 66 -17.24 15.90 1.86
N ARG A 67 -17.45 15.84 3.18
CA ARG A 67 -17.71 17.03 4.01
C ARG A 67 -16.95 16.92 5.32
N GLN A 68 -16.20 17.97 5.65
CA GLN A 68 -15.43 18.06 6.90
C GLN A 68 -16.30 17.86 8.14
N TYR A 69 -17.40 18.62 8.26
CA TYR A 69 -18.30 18.54 9.41
C TYR A 69 -18.85 17.11 9.65
N PHE A 70 -19.18 16.40 8.56
CA PHE A 70 -19.68 15.03 8.68
C PHE A 70 -18.59 14.08 9.17
N PHE A 71 -17.36 14.24 8.69
CA PHE A 71 -16.22 13.49 9.17
C PHE A 71 -15.97 13.76 10.66
N GLU A 72 -15.85 15.03 11.07
CA GLU A 72 -15.57 15.40 12.47
C GLU A 72 -16.61 14.85 13.45
N LYS A 73 -17.89 14.80 13.05
CA LYS A 73 -18.96 14.23 13.85
C LYS A 73 -18.87 12.70 14.00
N GLU A 74 -18.46 11.99 12.95
CA GLU A 74 -18.58 10.53 12.86
C GLU A 74 -17.22 9.79 12.91
N CYS A 75 -16.09 10.49 12.93
CA CYS A 75 -14.76 9.87 12.84
C CYS A 75 -14.30 9.20 14.14
N GLY A 76 -14.97 9.43 15.27
CA GLY A 76 -14.58 8.92 16.59
C GLY A 76 -14.19 7.43 16.58
N PRO A 77 -15.03 6.51 16.07
CA PRO A 77 -14.69 5.09 15.97
C PRO A 77 -13.45 4.80 15.10
N VAL A 78 -13.25 5.55 14.02
CA VAL A 78 -12.07 5.43 13.14
C VAL A 78 -10.82 5.88 13.90
N MET A 79 -10.89 7.04 14.57
CA MET A 79 -9.77 7.61 15.32
C MET A 79 -9.35 6.74 16.51
N CYS A 80 -10.27 5.96 17.10
CA CYS A 80 -9.94 4.98 18.14
C CYS A 80 -9.00 3.84 17.64
N MET A 81 -8.85 3.68 16.33
CA MET A 81 -7.91 2.72 15.74
C MET A 81 -6.52 3.32 15.50
N PHE A 82 -6.32 4.60 15.83
CA PHE A 82 -5.05 5.31 15.78
C PHE A 82 -4.62 5.75 17.18
N GLN A 83 -3.32 5.89 17.38
CA GLN A 83 -2.72 6.52 18.55
C GLN A 83 -2.16 7.89 18.15
N ARG A 84 -2.05 8.79 19.13
CA ARG A 84 -1.47 10.12 18.95
C ARG A 84 -0.07 10.17 19.55
N GLU A 85 0.85 10.86 18.88
CA GLU A 85 2.20 11.14 19.35
C GLU A 85 2.56 12.60 19.10
N GLY A 86 3.38 13.17 19.99
CA GLY A 86 3.91 14.52 19.86
C GLY A 86 3.03 15.57 20.53
N SER A 87 3.47 16.82 20.42
CA SER A 87 2.78 17.98 20.93
C SER A 87 2.92 19.14 19.96
N VAL A 88 2.04 20.14 20.08
CA VAL A 88 2.14 21.36 19.28
C VAL A 88 3.47 22.10 19.55
N ALA A 89 4.03 21.95 20.75
CA ALA A 89 5.34 22.52 21.11
C ALA A 89 6.53 21.79 20.46
N ASP A 90 6.37 20.52 20.10
CA ASP A 90 7.42 19.65 19.56
C ASP A 90 7.38 19.52 18.01
N GLY A 91 6.69 20.42 17.33
CA GLY A 91 6.58 20.41 15.86
C GLY A 91 5.35 19.67 15.31
N GLY A 92 4.35 19.40 16.15
CA GLY A 92 3.03 18.95 15.70
C GLY A 92 2.56 17.64 16.35
N VAL A 93 1.24 17.42 16.28
CA VAL A 93 0.60 16.17 16.71
C VAL A 93 0.47 15.25 15.50
N TRP A 94 0.82 13.98 15.70
CA TRP A 94 0.77 12.95 14.67
C TRP A 94 -0.15 11.82 15.10
N ILE A 95 -0.88 11.23 14.15
CA ILE A 95 -1.60 9.98 14.35
C ILE A 95 -0.90 8.82 13.65
N TYR A 96 -0.97 7.63 14.23
CA TYR A 96 -0.44 6.41 13.62
C TYR A 96 -1.26 5.18 14.02
N ASN A 97 -1.31 4.19 13.14
CA ASN A 97 -1.91 2.90 13.47
C ASN A 97 -0.82 1.97 14.04
N PRO A 98 -0.94 1.49 15.29
CA PRO A 98 0.12 0.70 15.92
C PRO A 98 0.37 -0.64 15.24
N ALA A 99 -0.67 -1.25 14.66
CA ALA A 99 -0.52 -2.53 13.96
C ALA A 99 0.22 -2.35 12.62
N LEU A 100 -0.10 -1.29 11.88
CA LEU A 100 0.61 -0.92 10.65
C LEU A 100 2.07 -0.58 10.93
N LEU A 101 2.33 0.24 11.96
CA LEU A 101 3.69 0.67 12.29
C LEU A 101 4.58 -0.52 12.66
N LYS A 102 4.04 -1.49 13.43
CA LYS A 102 4.74 -2.74 13.72
C LYS A 102 5.10 -3.52 12.44
N ILE A 103 4.16 -3.61 11.49
CA ILE A 103 4.41 -4.26 10.21
C ILE A 103 5.50 -3.52 9.42
N TYR A 104 5.44 -2.19 9.37
CA TYR A 104 6.44 -1.36 8.72
C TYR A 104 7.83 -1.61 9.29
N ASP A 105 7.98 -1.54 10.62
CA ASP A 105 9.26 -1.77 11.30
C ASP A 105 9.82 -3.17 10.99
N GLU A 106 8.97 -4.20 11.01
CA GLU A 106 9.36 -5.57 10.65
C GLU A 106 9.88 -5.66 9.20
N GLN A 107 9.26 -4.97 8.25
CA GLN A 107 9.68 -4.98 6.84
C GLN A 107 10.96 -4.17 6.63
N VAL A 108 11.11 -3.02 7.26
CA VAL A 108 12.34 -2.22 7.22
C VAL A 108 13.52 -3.03 7.77
N LEU A 109 13.32 -3.75 8.88
CA LEU A 109 14.34 -4.64 9.43
C LEU A 109 14.72 -5.77 8.46
N LYS A 110 13.74 -6.41 7.79
CA LYS A 110 14.00 -7.44 6.78
C LYS A 110 14.75 -6.88 5.57
N PHE A 111 14.36 -5.69 5.11
CA PHE A 111 15.02 -4.99 4.02
C PHE A 111 16.48 -4.71 4.34
N HIS A 112 16.78 -4.12 5.50
CA HIS A 112 18.15 -3.86 5.93
C HIS A 112 18.99 -5.13 6.16
N LYS A 113 18.38 -6.23 6.63
CA LYS A 113 19.08 -7.52 6.72
C LYS A 113 19.45 -8.06 5.34
N LYS A 114 18.57 -7.92 4.35
CA LYS A 114 18.83 -8.35 2.96
C LYS A 114 19.95 -7.52 2.33
N THR A 115 19.90 -6.20 2.46
CA THR A 115 20.93 -5.31 1.88
C THR A 115 22.32 -5.55 2.48
N ARG A 116 22.41 -5.80 3.80
CA ARG A 116 23.67 -6.17 4.46
C ARG A 116 24.25 -7.52 4.03
N LYS A 117 23.40 -8.49 3.71
CA LYS A 117 23.85 -9.80 3.19
C LYS A 117 24.32 -9.68 1.75
N SER A 118 23.61 -8.93 0.91
CA SER A 118 23.98 -8.68 -0.48
C SER A 118 25.32 -7.96 -0.61
N SER A 119 25.56 -6.94 0.22
CA SER A 119 26.83 -6.18 0.23
C SER A 119 28.04 -6.99 0.74
N LYS A 120 27.81 -8.06 1.51
CA LYS A 120 28.86 -9.02 1.86
C LYS A 120 29.14 -10.05 0.77
N PHE A 121 28.23 -10.20 -0.20
CA PHE A 121 28.32 -11.20 -1.27
C PHE A 121 28.96 -10.65 -2.55
N THR A 122 29.12 -9.32 -2.68
CA THR A 122 29.74 -8.69 -3.86
C THR A 122 31.27 -8.66 -3.85
N GLN A 123 31.92 -9.46 -3.00
CA GLN A 123 33.36 -9.62 -2.99
C GLN A 123 33.74 -11.09 -3.15
N GLU A 124 33.12 -11.79 -4.10
CA GLU A 124 33.70 -12.95 -4.77
C GLU A 124 32.76 -13.35 -5.93
N ASP A 125 33.35 -13.31 -7.12
CA ASP A 125 32.97 -14.02 -8.34
C ASP A 125 31.75 -13.57 -9.17
N ASN A 126 32.11 -13.10 -10.37
CA ASN A 126 31.37 -13.30 -11.62
C ASN A 126 30.90 -14.77 -11.70
N ALA A 127 29.63 -15.02 -11.44
CA ALA A 127 28.96 -16.25 -11.84
C ALA A 127 27.68 -15.87 -12.56
N SER A 128 27.66 -16.11 -13.87
CA SER A 128 26.49 -16.05 -14.72
C SER A 128 25.37 -16.89 -14.12
N TYR A 129 24.26 -16.26 -13.78
CA TYR A 129 23.06 -16.94 -13.32
C TYR A 129 22.38 -17.64 -14.51
N LEU A 130 22.61 -18.95 -14.65
CA LEU A 130 21.78 -19.86 -15.42
C LEU A 130 20.71 -20.42 -14.48
N ASP A 131 19.43 -20.15 -14.78
CA ASP A 131 18.29 -20.71 -14.06
C ASP A 131 18.15 -22.23 -14.32
N PHE A 132 17.83 -22.97 -13.26
CA PHE A 132 17.85 -24.44 -13.13
C PHE A 132 16.68 -25.18 -13.84
N GLU A 133 15.86 -24.47 -14.61
CA GLU A 133 14.92 -25.11 -15.54
C GLU A 133 15.20 -24.61 -16.95
N GLY A 134 15.91 -25.43 -17.73
CA GLY A 134 16.16 -25.22 -19.16
C GLY A 134 14.90 -25.27 -20.01
N THR A 135 13.97 -24.36 -19.77
CA THR A 135 12.82 -24.10 -20.63
C THR A 135 12.91 -22.69 -21.18
N LEU A 136 13.34 -22.60 -22.44
CA LEU A 136 12.90 -21.54 -23.33
C LEU A 136 11.37 -21.49 -23.22
N ARG A 137 10.83 -20.43 -22.60
CA ARG A 137 9.41 -20.12 -22.73
C ARG A 137 9.13 -20.04 -24.23
N LYS A 138 8.42 -21.04 -24.75
CA LYS A 138 7.77 -20.94 -26.06
C LYS A 138 6.98 -19.65 -26.03
N GLU A 139 7.19 -18.81 -27.04
CA GLU A 139 6.31 -17.69 -27.29
C GLU A 139 4.89 -18.25 -27.28
N ASN A 140 4.12 -17.91 -26.24
CA ASN A 140 2.70 -18.21 -26.22
C ASN A 140 2.16 -17.54 -27.48
N GLY A 141 1.76 -18.36 -28.46
CA GLY A 141 1.16 -17.91 -29.70
C GLY A 141 0.04 -16.96 -29.35
N ARG A 142 0.30 -15.65 -29.47
CA ARG A 142 -0.68 -14.61 -29.24
C ARG A 142 -1.71 -14.76 -30.35
N ALA A 143 -2.82 -15.42 -30.07
CA ALA A 143 -4.01 -15.30 -30.91
C ALA A 143 -4.31 -13.80 -31.01
N ARG A 144 -4.10 -13.21 -32.19
CA ARG A 144 -4.40 -11.80 -32.42
C ARG A 144 -5.89 -11.71 -32.72
N CYS A 145 -6.56 -10.75 -32.09
CA CYS A 145 -7.93 -10.43 -32.45
C CYS A 145 -7.96 -9.96 -33.92
N GLU A 146 -8.80 -10.58 -34.75
CA GLU A 146 -8.91 -10.28 -36.18
C GLU A 146 -9.28 -8.81 -36.43
N THR A 147 -10.12 -8.24 -35.56
CA THR A 147 -10.57 -6.84 -35.62
C THR A 147 -9.56 -5.85 -35.05
N HIS A 148 -8.75 -6.25 -34.06
CA HIS A 148 -7.81 -5.34 -33.37
C HIS A 148 -6.42 -5.97 -33.19
N PRO A 149 -5.67 -6.22 -34.28
CA PRO A 149 -4.43 -6.99 -34.25
C PRO A 149 -3.29 -6.31 -33.50
N GLN A 150 -3.36 -4.99 -33.32
CA GLN A 150 -2.37 -4.20 -32.60
C GLN A 150 -2.62 -4.12 -31.09
N SER A 151 -3.84 -4.43 -30.65
CA SER A 151 -4.27 -4.12 -29.28
C SER A 151 -3.81 -5.14 -28.24
N GLY A 152 -3.26 -6.29 -28.64
CA GLY A 152 -2.89 -7.37 -27.72
C GLY A 152 -4.10 -7.96 -26.99
N LEU A 153 -3.94 -9.16 -26.44
CA LEU A 153 -4.95 -9.76 -25.57
C LEU A 153 -4.76 -9.27 -24.14
N THR A 154 -5.85 -8.98 -23.45
CA THR A 154 -5.88 -8.84 -22.00
C THR A 154 -5.72 -10.21 -21.35
N GLU A 155 -5.46 -10.22 -20.04
CA GLU A 155 -5.40 -11.44 -19.22
C GLU A 155 -6.71 -12.26 -19.20
N TRP A 156 -7.83 -11.65 -19.62
CA TRP A 156 -9.15 -12.26 -19.70
C TRP A 156 -9.50 -12.82 -21.08
N GLY A 157 -8.54 -12.84 -22.02
CA GLY A 157 -8.72 -13.42 -23.35
C GLY A 157 -9.48 -12.55 -24.35
N THR A 158 -9.83 -11.30 -24.01
CA THR A 158 -10.40 -10.30 -24.91
C THR A 158 -9.37 -9.23 -25.25
N CYS A 159 -9.43 -8.64 -26.45
CA CYS A 159 -8.52 -7.56 -26.81
C CYS A 159 -8.98 -6.21 -26.27
N TRP A 160 -8.05 -5.27 -26.07
CA TRP A 160 -8.36 -3.93 -25.53
C TRP A 160 -9.35 -3.14 -26.39
N GLY A 161 -9.36 -3.36 -27.72
CA GLY A 161 -10.32 -2.72 -28.63
C GLY A 161 -11.77 -3.16 -28.36
N CYS A 162 -12.02 -4.46 -28.31
CA CYS A 162 -13.35 -5.02 -28.03
C CYS A 162 -13.83 -4.70 -26.60
N TYR A 163 -12.91 -4.66 -25.63
CA TYR A 163 -13.24 -4.27 -24.26
C TYR A 163 -13.72 -2.81 -24.21
N ARG A 164 -13.09 -1.91 -24.96
CA ARG A 164 -13.48 -0.50 -25.00
C ARG A 164 -14.88 -0.31 -25.57
N GLU A 165 -15.21 -1.00 -26.66
CA GLU A 165 -16.50 -0.90 -27.35
C GLU A 165 -17.67 -1.38 -26.48
N THR A 166 -17.46 -2.48 -25.75
CA THR A 166 -18.44 -3.02 -24.79
C THR A 166 -18.67 -2.11 -23.59
N CYS A 167 -17.64 -1.40 -23.10
CA CYS A 167 -17.82 -0.41 -22.02
C CYS A 167 -18.55 0.87 -22.48
N SER A 168 -18.45 1.27 -23.74
CA SER A 168 -19.11 2.48 -24.27
C SER A 168 -20.58 2.29 -24.64
N THR A 169 -21.10 1.05 -24.59
CA THR A 169 -22.50 0.71 -24.89
C THR A 169 -23.33 0.40 -23.64
N GLY A 170 -22.77 0.61 -22.44
CA GLY A 170 -23.43 0.47 -21.14
C GLY A 170 -23.87 1.80 -20.53
#